data_AF-A0A965H0N0-F1
#
_entry.id   AF-A0A965H0N0-F1
#
_cell.length_a   1.000
_cell.length_b   1.000
_cell.length_c   1.000
_cell.angle_alpha   90.00
_cell.angle_beta   90.00
_cell.angle_gamma   90.00
#
_symmetry.space_group_name_H-M   'P 1'
#
loop_
_entity.id
_entity.type
_entity.pdbx_description
1 polymer ?
#
loop_
_entity_poly.entity_id
_entity_poly.type
_entity_poly.pdbx_seq_one_letter_code
_entity_poly.pdbx_strand_id
1 'polypeptide(L)'
;MSGRGEIFTFTIVRHAANPVLREALPYNVIVVLLDGTEGVRLVSNLIDLPPEEIQIGQRVVLHWDLRGAMPLPCFQLDPDPKVTHG
;
A
#
# COMPACT_ATOMS: atom_id res chain seq x y z
N MET A 1 6.00 -15.65 6.36
CA MET A 1 5.55 -14.62 5.40
C MET A 1 6.60 -13.54 5.32
N SER A 2 6.98 -13.08 4.13
CA SER A 2 8.04 -12.09 3.89
C SER A 2 7.59 -10.63 4.05
N GLY A 3 6.28 -10.40 4.21
CA GLY A 3 5.68 -9.06 4.15
C GLY A 3 5.62 -8.46 2.74
N ARG A 4 5.98 -9.22 1.70
CA ARG A 4 5.96 -8.78 0.31
C ARG A 4 4.64 -9.11 -0.38
N GLY A 5 4.31 -8.34 -1.41
CA GLY A 5 3.12 -8.54 -2.22
C GLY A 5 3.09 -7.64 -3.45
N GLU A 6 1.92 -7.61 -4.09
CA GLU A 6 1.65 -6.84 -5.29
C GLU A 6 0.44 -5.93 -5.12
N ILE A 7 0.48 -4.72 -5.68
CA ILE A 7 -0.70 -3.87 -5.76
C ILE A 7 -1.71 -4.54 -6.71
N PHE A 8 -2.74 -5.16 -6.14
CA PHE A 8 -3.84 -5.79 -6.87
C PHE A 8 -4.78 -4.74 -7.48
N THR A 9 -5.08 -3.69 -6.71
CA THR A 9 -5.83 -2.51 -7.17
C THR A 9 -5.59 -1.35 -6.23
N PHE A 10 -5.96 -0.13 -6.63
CA PHE A 10 -5.88 1.04 -5.77
C PHE A 10 -6.94 2.08 -6.14
N THR A 11 -7.15 3.04 -5.25
CA THR A 11 -7.90 4.27 -5.52
C THR A 11 -7.21 5.47 -4.89
N ILE A 12 -7.36 6.63 -5.52
CA ILE A 12 -6.88 7.91 -4.98
C ILE A 12 -8.08 8.70 -4.47
N VAL A 13 -8.13 8.89 -3.16
CA VAL A 13 -9.17 9.68 -2.51
C VAL A 13 -8.80 11.15 -2.63
N ARG A 14 -9.60 11.89 -3.41
CA ARG A 14 -9.44 13.33 -3.64
C ARG A 14 -10.45 14.18 -2.88
N HIS A 15 -11.47 13.55 -2.28
CA HIS A 15 -12.48 14.21 -1.47
C HIS A 15 -12.62 13.48 -0.14
N ALA A 16 -12.49 14.21 0.97
CA ALA A 16 -12.52 13.62 2.30
C ALA A 16 -13.94 13.24 2.69
N ALA A 17 -14.16 11.94 2.93
CA ALA A 17 -15.42 11.42 3.48
C ALA A 17 -15.61 11.79 4.97
N ASN A 18 -14.52 12.11 5.68
CA ASN A 18 -14.53 12.52 7.08
C ASN A 18 -13.65 13.78 7.25
N PRO A 19 -14.11 14.81 8.00
CA PRO A 19 -13.32 16.01 8.30
C PRO A 19 -11.88 15.76 8.76
N VAL A 20 -11.64 14.71 9.55
CA VAL A 20 -10.32 14.36 10.10
C VAL A 20 -9.31 14.01 9.00
N LEU A 21 -9.78 13.59 7.83
CA LEU A 21 -8.91 13.17 6.70
C LEU A 21 -8.64 14.30 5.71
N ARG A 22 -9.14 15.52 5.94
CA ARG A 22 -8.97 16.64 5.00
C ARG A 22 -7.50 17.00 4.77
N GLU A 23 -6.70 16.99 5.83
CA GLU A 23 -5.27 17.33 5.77
C GLU A 23 -4.43 16.24 5.11
N ALA A 24 -4.98 15.02 4.96
CA ALA A 24 -4.32 13.91 4.29
C ALA A 24 -4.65 13.84 2.79
N LEU A 25 -5.50 14.72 2.25
CA LEU A 25 -5.83 14.71 0.84
C LEU A 25 -4.69 15.26 -0.04
N PRO A 26 -4.45 14.68 -1.24
CA PRO A 26 -4.96 13.39 -1.68
C PRO A 26 -4.20 12.24 -0.99
N TYR A 27 -4.90 11.15 -0.67
CA TYR A 27 -4.26 9.91 -0.19
C TYR A 27 -4.66 8.71 -1.05
N ASN A 28 -3.78 7.71 -1.09
CA ASN A 28 -4.06 6.45 -1.75
C ASN A 28 -4.68 5.44 -0.78
N VAL A 29 -5.48 4.54 -1.31
CA VAL A 29 -5.84 3.28 -0.65
C VAL A 29 -5.46 2.17 -1.61
N ILE A 30 -4.51 1.34 -1.21
CA ILE A 30 -4.05 0.19 -2.00
C ILE A 30 -4.65 -1.10 -1.44
N VAL A 31 -4.86 -2.06 -2.33
CA VAL A 31 -5.16 -3.44 -1.99
C VAL A 31 -3.97 -4.28 -2.44
N VAL A 32 -3.30 -4.92 -1.48
CA VAL A 32 -2.10 -5.73 -1.73
C VAL A 32 -2.45 -7.20 -1.70
N LEU A 33 -2.12 -7.94 -2.75
CA LEU A 33 -2.12 -9.40 -2.76
C LEU A 33 -0.81 -9.89 -2.12
N LEU A 34 -0.90 -10.63 -1.01
CA LEU A 34 0.27 -11.04 -0.22
C LEU A 34 0.90 -12.33 -0.74
N ASP A 35 2.22 -12.33 -0.86
CA ASP A 35 2.99 -13.50 -1.29
C ASP A 35 2.90 -14.65 -0.28
N GLY A 36 2.90 -15.88 -0.80
CA GLY A 36 2.90 -17.10 0.04
C GLY A 36 1.61 -17.28 0.83
N THR A 37 0.53 -16.61 0.42
CA THR A 37 -0.82 -16.78 0.98
C THR A 37 -1.77 -17.32 -0.08
N GLU A 38 -2.86 -17.93 0.34
CA GLU A 38 -3.92 -18.43 -0.54
C GLU A 38 -4.87 -17.28 -0.95
N GLY A 39 -4.32 -16.27 -1.62
CA GLY A 39 -5.10 -15.15 -2.17
C GLY A 39 -5.48 -14.05 -1.16
N VAL A 40 -4.78 -13.95 -0.03
CA VAL A 40 -5.08 -12.94 1.00
C VAL A 40 -4.80 -11.54 0.45
N ARG A 41 -5.77 -10.64 0.63
CA ARG A 41 -5.67 -9.23 0.24
C ARG A 41 -5.72 -8.32 1.47
N LEU A 42 -4.79 -7.38 1.53
CA LEU A 42 -4.69 -6.40 2.62
C LEU A 42 -4.97 -5.00 2.09
N VAL A 43 -5.88 -4.27 2.75
CA VAL A 43 -6.14 -2.85 2.50
C VAL A 43 -5.17 -2.02 3.33
N SER A 44 -4.45 -1.11 2.69
CA SER A 44 -3.41 -0.29 3.34
C SER A 44 -3.11 0.98 2.52
N ASN A 45 -2.03 1.68 2.83
CA ASN A 45 -1.50 2.83 2.10
C ASN A 45 -0.09 2.52 1.60
N LEU A 46 0.23 3.02 0.41
CA LEU A 46 1.60 3.14 -0.08
C LEU A 46 2.20 4.46 0.43
N ILE A 47 3.37 4.41 1.05
CA ILE A 47 4.10 5.59 1.50
C ILE A 47 5.32 5.82 0.60
N ASP A 48 5.86 7.04 0.65
CA ASP A 48 7.05 7.48 -0.10
C ASP A 48 6.94 7.37 -1.63
N LEU A 49 5.71 7.34 -2.15
CA LEU A 49 5.42 7.43 -3.59
C LEU A 49 4.24 8.39 -3.82
N PRO A 50 4.33 9.34 -4.77
CA PRO A 50 3.21 10.18 -5.15
C PRO A 50 2.01 9.35 -5.63
N PRO A 51 0.76 9.70 -5.24
CA PRO A 51 -0.45 8.97 -5.64
C PRO A 51 -0.60 8.72 -7.15
N GLU A 52 -0.13 9.63 -7.98
CA GLU A 52 -0.16 9.57 -9.45
C GLU A 52 0.82 8.56 -10.06
N GLU A 53 1.83 8.13 -9.32
CA GLU A 53 2.83 7.14 -9.77
C GLU A 53 2.47 5.71 -9.37
N ILE A 54 1.37 5.52 -8.65
CA ILE A 54 0.89 4.20 -8.23
C ILE A 54 0.35 3.45 -9.45
N GLN A 55 0.81 2.21 -9.60
CA GLN A 55 0.40 1.32 -10.68
C GLN A 55 0.01 -0.06 -10.13
N ILE A 56 -1.05 -0.64 -10.71
CA ILE A 56 -1.40 -2.05 -10.48
C ILE A 56 -0.22 -2.90 -10.97
N GLY A 57 0.14 -3.93 -10.19
CA GLY A 57 1.28 -4.79 -10.49
C GLY A 57 2.60 -4.38 -9.82
N GLN A 58 2.69 -3.18 -9.22
CA GLN A 58 3.89 -2.78 -8.49
C GLN A 58 4.14 -3.71 -7.30
N ARG A 59 5.41 -4.10 -7.13
CA ARG A 59 5.87 -4.91 -6.01
C ARG A 59 6.08 -4.03 -4.79
N VAL A 60 5.59 -4.51 -3.65
CA VAL A 60 5.60 -3.76 -2.40
C VAL A 60 6.03 -4.64 -1.23
N VAL A 61 6.53 -4.00 -0.17
CA VAL A 61 6.93 -4.64 1.08
C VAL A 61 6.33 -3.90 2.28
N LEU A 62 5.89 -4.66 3.28
CA LEU A 62 5.30 -4.16 4.51
C LEU A 62 6.29 -3.25 5.26
N HIS A 63 5.79 -2.09 5.66
CA HIS A 63 6.45 -1.12 6.50
C HIS A 63 5.54 -0.81 7.71
N TRP A 64 6.12 -0.66 8.90
CA TRP A 64 5.36 -0.29 10.09
C TRP A 64 5.55 1.20 10.38
N ASP A 65 4.50 2.00 10.18
CA ASP A 65 4.50 3.41 10.55
C ASP A 65 4.25 3.55 12.06
N LEU A 66 5.22 4.11 12.77
CA LEU A 66 5.23 4.25 14.23
C LEU A 66 4.91 5.68 14.70
N ARG A 67 4.58 6.61 13.80
CA ARG A 67 4.37 8.03 14.14
C ARG A 67 3.04 8.29 14.85
N GLY A 68 2.09 7.36 14.75
CA GLY A 68 0.77 7.45 15.39
C GLY A 68 0.72 6.84 16.79
N ALA A 69 -0.47 6.89 17.41
CA ALA A 69 -0.71 6.29 18.73
C ALA A 69 -0.62 4.74 18.74
N MET A 70 -0.68 4.11 17.58
CA MET A 70 -0.54 2.66 17.38
C MET A 70 0.26 2.42 16.10
N PRO A 71 1.14 1.41 16.04
CA PRO A 71 1.79 0.99 14.80
C PRO A 71 0.77 0.67 13.71
N LEU A 72 0.91 1.29 12.55
CA LEU A 72 0.06 1.05 11.39
C LEU A 72 0.82 0.30 10.30
N PRO A 73 0.27 -0.79 9.75
CA PRO A 73 0.86 -1.46 8.60
C PRO A 73 0.62 -0.64 7.33
N CYS A 74 1.70 -0.14 6.76
CA CYS A 74 1.79 0.53 5.47
C CYS A 74 2.64 -0.29 4.50
N PHE A 75 2.75 0.13 3.24
CA PHE A 75 3.64 -0.48 2.27
C PHE A 75 4.57 0.55 1.65
N GLN A 76 5.74 0.10 1.22
CA GLN A 76 6.67 0.83 0.36
C GLN A 76 6.91 0.01 -0.91
N LEU A 77 7.43 0.65 -1.97
CA LEU A 77 7.94 -0.10 -3.13
C LEU A 77 9.02 -1.08 -2.69
N ASP A 78 8.97 -2.29 -3.23
CA ASP A 78 9.98 -3.31 -2.97
C ASP A 78 11.30 -2.90 -3.64
N PRO A 79 12.38 -2.63 -2.89
CA PRO A 79 13.65 -2.20 -3.46
C PRO A 79 14.37 -3.32 -4.23
N ASP A 80 13.95 -4.56 -4.04
CA ASP A 80 14.47 -5.73 -4.75
C ASP A 80 13.29 -6.54 -5.29
N PRO A 81 12.60 -6.04 -6.34
CA PRO A 81 11.42 -6.69 -6.88
C PRO A 81 11.86 -8.01 -7.50
N LYS A 82 11.60 -9.12 -6.80
CA LYS A 82 11.82 -10.45 -7.37
C LYS A 82 10.91 -10.59 -8.59
N VAL A 83 11.51 -10.76 -9.76
CA VAL A 83 10.79 -11.06 -10.99
C VAL A 83 10.20 -12.47 -10.85
N THR A 84 8.97 -12.58 -10.41
CA THR A 84 8.18 -13.81 -10.52
C THR A 84 7.94 -14.07 -12.00
N HIS A 85 8.74 -14.97 -12.58
CA HIS A 85 8.45 -15.57 -13.88
C HIS A 85 7.21 -16.45 -13.73
N GLY A 86 6.20 -16.18 -14.55
CA GLY A 86 4.96 -16.96 -14.68
C GLY A 86 4.15 -16.46 -15.85
#